data_AF-A0A4R3KYW0-F1
#
_entry.id   AF-A0A4R3KYW0-F1
#
_cell.length_a   1.000
_cell.length_b   1.000
_cell.length_c   1.000
_cell.angle_alpha   90.00
_cell.angle_beta   90.00
_cell.angle_gamma   90.00
#
_symmetry.space_group_name_H-M   'P 1'
#
loop_
_entity.id
_entity.type
_entity.pdbx_description
1 polymer ?
#
loop_
_entity_poly.entity_id
_entity_poly.type
_entity_poly.pdbx_seq_one_letter_code
_entity_poly.pdbx_strand_id
1 'polypeptide(L)'
;MVTTAAAQECHYVIEGIIDNAADTTVKGPLRDGDKVFLKFYGKERVDTTTIANGKFRFEGTVPFPYQATVTYQYGGVAVHLDNSRYICKFALKVREKGLYTYDPKIITDSEYHNWDSFIHGKLLQLEGMKKELGSLPETEGSMDIESQDVDAINQAIRALFDEVITTPNKIAEKTWILVSDPFFSYAKYIDFYDQLPKEVKESTIGERFYNKLQRTKE
;
A
#
# COMPACT_ATOMS: atom_id res chain seq x y z
N MET A 1 -30.46 13.29 8.11
CA MET A 1 -29.26 13.89 8.73
C MET A 1 -28.14 12.89 8.53
N VAL A 2 -27.14 13.21 7.70
CA VAL A 2 -25.94 12.38 7.56
C VAL A 2 -25.04 12.78 8.71
N THR A 3 -24.99 11.96 9.75
CA THR A 3 -23.98 12.09 10.81
C THR A 3 -22.62 11.81 10.17
N THR A 4 -21.85 12.86 9.95
CA THR A 4 -20.42 12.75 9.64
C THR A 4 -19.79 12.05 10.84
N ALA A 5 -19.47 10.76 10.69
CA ALA A 5 -18.72 10.04 11.71
C ALA A 5 -17.38 10.76 11.85
N ALA A 6 -17.09 11.28 13.05
CA ALA A 6 -15.78 11.81 13.37
C ALA A 6 -14.74 10.72 13.07
N ALA A 7 -13.62 11.11 12.47
CA ALA A 7 -12.50 10.20 12.26
C ALA A 7 -12.09 9.59 13.61
N GLN A 8 -12.29 8.27 13.75
CA GLN A 8 -11.91 7.55 14.95
C GLN A 8 -10.39 7.41 14.97
N GLU A 9 -9.76 7.94 16.02
CA GLU A 9 -8.33 7.75 16.25
C GLU A 9 -8.00 6.25 16.25
N CYS A 10 -7.03 5.85 15.43
CA CYS A 10 -6.60 4.47 15.29
C CYS A 10 -5.34 4.23 16.11
N HIS A 11 -5.37 3.24 17.00
CA HIS A 11 -4.21 2.76 17.73
C HIS A 11 -3.56 1.60 16.98
N TYR A 12 -2.27 1.72 16.67
CA TYR A 12 -1.52 0.70 15.96
C TYR A 12 -0.36 0.18 16.81
N VAL A 13 -0.03 -1.09 16.58
CA VAL A 13 1.17 -1.73 17.14
C VAL A 13 1.93 -2.44 16.04
N ILE A 14 3.19 -2.08 15.81
CA ILE A 14 4.09 -2.76 14.86
C ILE A 14 5.19 -3.46 15.63
N GLU A 15 5.35 -4.75 15.40
CA GLU A 15 6.41 -5.57 15.97
C GLU A 15 7.28 -6.13 14.86
N GLY A 16 8.53 -5.72 14.86
CA GLY A 16 9.55 -6.21 13.95
C GLY A 16 10.29 -7.41 14.49
N ILE A 17 10.51 -8.42 13.66
CA ILE A 17 11.34 -9.59 13.93
C ILE A 17 12.36 -9.72 12.81
N ILE A 18 13.65 -9.63 13.15
CA ILE A 18 14.75 -9.82 12.22
C ILE A 18 15.17 -11.28 12.24
N ASP A 19 15.13 -11.92 11.07
CA ASP A 19 15.60 -13.30 10.88
C ASP A 19 16.83 -13.29 9.97
N ASN A 20 18.00 -13.42 10.59
CA ASN A 20 19.30 -13.50 9.93
C ASN A 20 19.81 -14.96 9.84
N ALA A 21 18.91 -15.96 9.80
CA ALA A 21 19.30 -17.37 9.73
C ALA A 21 20.13 -17.73 8.46
N ALA A 22 20.07 -16.93 7.40
CA ALA A 22 20.96 -17.06 6.25
C ALA A 22 22.38 -16.58 6.63
N ASP A 23 23.37 -17.45 6.51
CA ASP A 23 24.77 -17.30 6.95
C ASP A 23 25.35 -15.87 6.80
N THR A 24 25.73 -15.27 7.93
CA THR A 24 26.15 -13.87 8.07
C THR A 24 27.62 -13.71 8.46
N THR A 25 28.53 -14.28 7.67
CA THR A 25 29.98 -14.03 7.83
C THR A 25 30.43 -12.66 7.27
N VAL A 26 29.51 -11.80 6.81
CA VAL A 26 29.83 -10.52 6.14
C VAL A 26 29.02 -9.34 6.74
N LYS A 27 29.61 -8.13 6.71
CA LYS A 27 28.95 -6.85 7.03
C LYS A 27 27.70 -6.65 6.16
N GLY A 28 26.56 -6.27 6.73
CA GLY A 28 25.35 -5.94 5.96
C GLY A 28 23.99 -6.29 6.59
N PRO A 29 23.85 -7.35 7.40
CA PRO A 29 22.57 -7.64 8.06
C PRO A 29 22.24 -6.62 9.16
N LEU A 30 20.96 -6.38 9.37
CA LEU A 30 20.43 -5.66 10.52
C LEU A 30 20.85 -6.37 11.81
N ARG A 31 21.30 -5.58 12.78
CA ARG A 31 21.79 -6.05 14.08
C ARG A 31 21.25 -5.19 15.20
N ASP A 32 21.41 -5.70 16.42
CA ASP A 32 21.11 -4.95 17.62
C ASP A 32 21.89 -3.62 17.63
N GLY A 33 21.19 -2.54 18.00
CA GLY A 33 21.71 -1.18 17.96
C GLY A 33 21.42 -0.42 16.65
N ASP A 34 21.04 -1.09 15.56
CA ASP A 34 20.63 -0.41 14.33
C ASP A 34 19.29 0.30 14.52
N LYS A 35 19.15 1.46 13.88
CA LYS A 35 17.91 2.26 13.92
C LYS A 35 16.92 1.79 12.87
N VAL A 36 15.66 1.75 13.27
CA VAL A 36 14.51 1.55 12.38
C VAL A 36 13.62 2.77 12.50
N PHE A 37 13.08 3.23 11.37
CA PHE A 37 12.25 4.44 11.31
C PHE A 37 10.87 4.10 10.75
N LEU A 38 9.82 4.65 11.36
CA LEU A 38 8.46 4.63 10.83
C LEU A 38 8.15 5.99 10.23
N LYS A 39 8.08 6.06 8.90
CA LYS A 39 7.83 7.29 8.15
C LYS A 39 6.38 7.36 7.71
N PHE A 40 5.67 8.40 8.08
CA PHE A 40 4.26 8.58 7.72
C PHE A 40 4.15 9.27 6.35
N TYR A 41 3.43 8.68 5.40
CA TYR A 41 3.34 9.24 4.05
C TYR A 41 2.71 10.63 4.07
N GLY A 42 3.39 11.65 3.54
CA GLY A 42 2.85 13.00 3.49
C GLY A 42 2.93 13.80 4.79
N LYS A 43 3.53 13.25 5.84
CA LYS A 43 3.80 13.97 7.10
C LYS A 43 5.30 14.11 7.34
N GLU A 44 5.69 15.17 8.04
CA GLU A 44 7.06 15.32 8.56
C GLU A 44 7.32 14.41 9.77
N ARG A 45 6.30 13.73 10.29
CA ARG A 45 6.43 12.78 11.40
C ARG A 45 7.27 11.57 10.99
N VAL A 46 8.32 11.33 11.76
CA VAL A 46 9.15 10.13 11.69
C VAL A 46 9.37 9.62 13.11
N ASP A 47 8.85 8.44 13.40
CA ASP A 47 9.12 7.77 14.67
C ASP A 47 10.38 6.92 14.51
N THR A 48 11.19 6.81 15.57
CA THR A 48 12.44 6.05 15.55
C THR A 48 12.47 5.06 16.71
N THR A 49 12.95 3.85 16.42
CA THR A 49 13.23 2.82 17.42
C THR A 49 14.57 2.16 17.10
N THR A 50 15.02 1.28 17.98
CA THR A 50 16.28 0.55 17.84
C THR A 50 16.03 -0.95 17.92
N ILE A 51 16.80 -1.72 17.17
CA ILE A 51 16.74 -3.18 17.23
C ILE A 51 17.39 -3.65 18.53
N ALA A 52 16.69 -4.50 19.29
CA ALA A 52 17.19 -5.15 20.49
C ALA A 52 16.72 -6.61 20.53
N ASN A 53 17.67 -7.54 20.75
CA ASN A 53 17.43 -8.98 20.67
C ASN A 53 16.75 -9.40 19.36
N GLY A 54 17.21 -8.84 18.24
CA GLY A 54 16.67 -9.11 16.91
C GLY A 54 15.22 -8.62 16.69
N LYS A 55 14.71 -7.73 17.54
CA LYS A 55 13.33 -7.23 17.48
C LYS A 55 13.26 -5.72 17.61
N PHE A 56 12.17 -5.14 17.12
CA PHE A 56 11.85 -3.74 17.38
C PHE A 56 10.34 -3.56 17.55
N ARG A 57 9.92 -2.43 18.11
CA ARG A 57 8.50 -2.10 18.28
C ARG A 57 8.23 -0.63 17.98
N PHE A 58 7.13 -0.38 17.30
CA PHE A 58 6.46 0.92 17.26
C PHE A 58 5.05 0.76 17.84
N GLU A 59 4.60 1.78 18.55
CA GLU A 59 3.25 1.86 19.08
C GLU A 59 2.84 3.32 19.09
N GLY A 60 1.61 3.60 18.69
CA GLY A 60 1.12 4.97 18.67
C GLY A 60 -0.27 5.07 18.08
N THR A 61 -0.67 6.30 17.82
CA THR A 61 -1.98 6.61 17.24
C THR A 61 -1.86 7.44 15.97
N VAL A 62 -2.86 7.29 15.10
CA VAL A 62 -3.11 8.13 13.92
C VAL A 62 -4.57 8.58 13.91
N PRO A 63 -4.89 9.76 13.38
CA PRO A 63 -6.25 10.31 13.45
C PRO A 63 -7.29 9.51 12.63
N PHE A 64 -6.83 8.74 11.65
CA PHE A 64 -7.62 7.85 10.79
C PHE A 64 -6.66 6.86 10.12
N PRO A 65 -7.16 5.82 9.43
CA PRO A 65 -6.32 4.85 8.73
C PRO A 65 -5.30 5.50 7.78
N TYR A 66 -4.04 5.09 7.90
CA TYR A 66 -2.91 5.84 7.32
C TYR A 66 -1.84 4.93 6.73
N GLN A 67 -1.18 5.38 5.66
CA GLN A 67 -0.03 4.67 5.12
C GLN A 67 1.28 5.15 5.77
N ALA A 68 2.07 4.21 6.28
CA ALA A 68 3.41 4.47 6.76
C ALA A 68 4.40 3.44 6.19
N THR A 69 5.69 3.76 6.25
CA THR A 69 6.75 2.86 5.80
C THR A 69 7.71 2.60 6.95
N VAL A 70 7.87 1.34 7.31
CA VAL A 70 8.97 0.90 8.17
C VAL A 70 10.22 0.88 7.31
N THR A 71 11.20 1.71 7.63
CA THR A 71 12.45 1.89 6.87
C THR A 71 13.67 1.55 7.72
N TYR A 72 14.66 0.94 7.08
CA TYR A 72 15.91 0.49 7.69
C TYR A 72 17.04 0.61 6.66
N GLN A 73 18.29 0.35 7.07
CA GLN A 73 19.50 0.69 6.31
C GLN A 73 19.55 0.16 4.86
N TYR A 74 18.74 -0.86 4.53
CA TYR A 74 18.75 -1.54 3.22
C TYR A 74 17.36 -1.78 2.63
N GLY A 75 16.34 -1.05 3.09
CA GLY A 75 15.01 -1.20 2.51
C GLY A 75 13.89 -0.59 3.35
N GLY A 76 12.69 -0.96 2.98
CA GLY A 76 11.51 -0.64 3.74
C GLY A 76 10.29 -1.44 3.29
N VAL A 77 9.27 -1.44 4.14
CA VAL A 77 7.99 -2.09 3.87
C VAL A 77 6.87 -1.14 4.23
N ALA A 78 5.90 -1.00 3.33
CA ALA A 78 4.69 -0.23 3.59
C ALA A 78 3.80 -0.99 4.59
N VAL A 79 3.24 -0.26 5.54
CA VAL A 79 2.28 -0.74 6.53
C VAL A 79 1.07 0.19 6.46
N HIS A 80 -0.11 -0.39 6.39
CA HIS A 80 -1.39 0.31 6.24
C HIS A 80 -2.06 0.32 7.60
N LEU A 81 -1.76 1.37 8.37
CA LEU A 81 -2.09 1.50 9.79
C LEU A 81 -3.58 1.74 9.98
N ASP A 82 -4.21 0.91 10.79
CA ASP A 82 -5.55 1.06 11.35
C ASP A 82 -5.51 0.58 12.82
N ASN A 83 -6.67 0.21 13.39
CA ASN A 83 -6.80 -0.32 14.75
C ASN A 83 -6.31 -1.78 14.88
N SER A 84 -5.07 -2.06 14.46
CA SER A 84 -4.56 -3.44 14.39
C SER A 84 -3.12 -3.59 14.83
N ARG A 85 -2.73 -4.86 15.00
CA ARG A 85 -1.35 -5.27 15.26
C ARG A 85 -0.71 -5.84 14.00
N TYR A 86 0.54 -5.46 13.77
CA TYR A 86 1.34 -5.87 12.62
C TYR A 86 2.60 -6.59 13.09
N ILE A 87 2.75 -7.86 12.69
CA ILE A 87 3.99 -8.61 12.89
C ILE A 87 4.78 -8.56 11.59
N CYS A 88 5.80 -7.71 11.54
CA CYS A 88 6.69 -7.54 10.40
C CYS A 88 7.91 -8.46 10.56
N LYS A 89 7.99 -9.53 9.76
CA LYS A 89 9.15 -10.43 9.71
C LYS A 89 10.08 -10.00 8.58
N PHE A 90 11.34 -9.81 8.89
CA PHE A 90 12.38 -9.44 7.94
C PHE A 90 13.35 -10.61 7.81
N ALA A 91 13.10 -11.49 6.84
CA ALA A 91 13.98 -12.62 6.56
C ALA A 91 15.09 -12.19 5.61
N LEU A 92 16.34 -12.42 6.00
CA LEU A 92 17.51 -12.13 5.18
C LEU A 92 17.51 -13.05 3.94
N LYS A 93 17.64 -12.45 2.76
CA LYS A 93 17.84 -13.16 1.49
C LYS A 93 19.15 -12.75 0.85
N VAL A 94 19.89 -13.74 0.37
CA VAL A 94 21.05 -13.51 -0.50
C VAL A 94 20.53 -13.22 -1.89
N ARG A 95 20.80 -12.01 -2.40
CA ARG A 95 20.43 -11.62 -3.77
C ARG A 95 21.47 -12.13 -4.76
N GLU A 96 22.75 -11.92 -4.44
CA GLU A 96 23.94 -12.39 -5.14
C GLU A 96 25.08 -12.56 -4.13
N LYS A 97 26.23 -13.12 -4.53
CA LYS A 97 27.36 -13.36 -3.62
C LYS A 97 27.82 -12.05 -2.95
N GLY A 98 27.57 -11.92 -1.64
CA GLY A 98 27.91 -10.73 -0.85
C GLY A 98 26.90 -9.59 -0.88
N LEU A 99 25.76 -9.75 -1.60
CA LEU A 99 24.67 -8.79 -1.64
C LEU A 99 23.43 -9.37 -0.95
N TYR A 100 22.99 -8.69 0.11
CA TYR A 100 21.87 -9.11 0.93
C TYR A 100 20.70 -8.14 0.82
N THR A 101 19.49 -8.68 0.87
CA THR A 101 18.24 -7.93 1.00
C THR A 101 17.39 -8.56 2.09
N TYR A 102 16.30 -7.91 2.47
CA TYR A 102 15.26 -8.51 3.29
C TYR A 102 14.03 -8.81 2.44
N ASP A 103 13.37 -9.92 2.72
CA ASP A 103 12.03 -10.24 2.25
C ASP A 103 11.04 -9.96 3.39
N PRO A 104 10.41 -8.77 3.41
CA PRO A 104 9.49 -8.41 4.46
C PRO A 104 8.16 -9.15 4.29
N LYS A 105 7.70 -9.80 5.36
CA LYS A 105 6.35 -10.37 5.45
C LYS A 105 5.60 -9.71 6.60
N ILE A 106 4.41 -9.22 6.32
CA ILE A 106 3.51 -8.67 7.34
C ILE A 106 2.42 -9.69 7.63
N ILE A 107 2.22 -9.97 8.92
CA ILE A 107 1.12 -10.80 9.42
C ILE A 107 0.25 -9.89 10.29
N THR A 108 -1.01 -9.74 9.92
CA THR A 108 -1.95 -8.83 10.58
C THR A 108 -3.39 -9.26 10.30
N ASP A 109 -4.28 -8.93 11.22
CA ASP A 109 -5.74 -8.99 11.09
C ASP A 109 -6.34 -7.71 10.50
N SER A 110 -5.52 -6.68 10.25
CA SER A 110 -5.95 -5.42 9.63
C SER A 110 -6.69 -5.67 8.32
N GLU A 111 -7.99 -5.34 8.32
CA GLU A 111 -8.80 -5.39 7.11
C GLU A 111 -8.26 -4.42 6.07
N TYR A 112 -7.80 -3.23 6.47
CA TYR A 112 -7.25 -2.24 5.55
C TYR A 112 -5.98 -2.78 4.86
N HIS A 113 -5.02 -3.29 5.62
CA HIS A 113 -3.76 -3.78 5.06
C HIS A 113 -3.94 -4.98 4.14
N ASN A 114 -4.79 -5.93 4.54
CA ASN A 114 -5.08 -7.12 3.75
C ASN A 114 -5.85 -6.75 2.47
N TRP A 115 -6.80 -5.82 2.57
CA TRP A 115 -7.55 -5.33 1.42
C TRP A 115 -6.67 -4.59 0.42
N ASP A 116 -5.86 -3.64 0.87
CA ASP A 116 -4.93 -2.90 0.02
C ASP A 116 -3.94 -3.84 -0.69
N SER A 117 -3.38 -4.80 0.05
CA SER A 117 -2.47 -5.82 -0.50
C SER A 117 -3.14 -6.69 -1.56
N PHE A 118 -4.41 -7.05 -1.35
CA PHE A 118 -5.19 -7.81 -2.33
C PHE A 118 -5.45 -7.00 -3.59
N ILE A 119 -5.93 -5.76 -3.46
CA ILE A 119 -6.23 -4.88 -4.60
C ILE A 119 -4.97 -4.61 -5.42
N HIS A 120 -3.87 -4.16 -4.79
CA HIS A 120 -2.64 -3.87 -5.51
C HIS A 120 -1.97 -5.13 -6.07
N GLY A 121 -2.08 -6.28 -5.39
CA GLY A 121 -1.61 -7.56 -5.92
C GLY A 121 -2.38 -7.99 -7.17
N LYS A 122 -3.70 -7.82 -7.18
CA LYS A 122 -4.55 -8.08 -8.35
C LYS A 122 -4.29 -7.11 -9.49
N LEU A 123 -4.13 -5.82 -9.19
CA LEU A 123 -3.78 -4.81 -10.18
C LEU A 123 -2.45 -5.16 -10.86
N LEU A 124 -1.41 -5.48 -10.08
CA LEU A 124 -0.10 -5.87 -10.61
C LEU A 124 -0.18 -7.12 -11.49
N GLN A 125 -0.99 -8.12 -11.09
CA GLN A 125 -1.22 -9.31 -11.89
C GLN A 125 -1.85 -8.96 -13.25
N LEU A 126 -2.91 -8.15 -13.25
CA LEU A 126 -3.64 -7.74 -14.46
C LEU A 126 -2.77 -6.87 -15.38
N GLU A 127 -2.01 -5.93 -14.82
CA GLU A 127 -1.06 -5.11 -15.59
C GLU A 127 0.09 -5.95 -16.16
N GLY A 128 0.54 -6.97 -15.42
CA GLY A 128 1.52 -7.95 -15.90
C GLY A 128 1.00 -8.70 -17.13
N MET A 129 -0.23 -9.23 -17.07
CA MET A 129 -0.88 -9.89 -18.21
C MET A 129 -1.00 -8.96 -19.42
N LYS A 130 -1.39 -7.69 -19.20
CA LYS A 130 -1.47 -6.69 -20.28
C LYS A 130 -0.11 -6.43 -20.94
N LYS A 131 0.96 -6.39 -20.16
CA LYS A 131 2.32 -6.21 -20.66
C LYS A 131 2.80 -7.44 -21.45
N GLU A 132 2.47 -8.64 -20.99
CA GLU A 132 2.82 -9.88 -21.67
C GLU A 132 2.13 -9.98 -23.04
N LEU A 133 0.83 -9.62 -23.12
CA LEU A 133 0.09 -9.58 -24.38
C LEU A 133 0.76 -8.64 -25.41
N GLY A 134 1.10 -7.41 -25.00
CA GLY A 134 1.80 -6.45 -25.87
C GLY A 134 3.25 -6.81 -26.22
N SER A 135 3.76 -7.95 -25.75
CA SER A 135 5.08 -8.47 -26.09
C SER A 135 5.05 -9.67 -27.04
N LEU A 136 3.86 -10.16 -27.40
CA LEU A 136 3.70 -11.26 -28.34
C LEU A 136 3.96 -10.79 -29.78
N PRO A 137 4.60 -11.62 -30.63
CA PRO A 137 4.84 -11.26 -32.02
C PRO A 137 3.53 -11.20 -32.82
N GLU A 138 3.35 -10.11 -33.57
CA GLU A 138 2.19 -9.94 -34.45
C GLU A 138 2.12 -11.06 -35.50
N THR A 139 1.00 -11.77 -35.52
CA THR A 139 0.60 -12.72 -36.57
C THR A 139 -0.74 -12.29 -37.17
N GLU A 140 -1.06 -12.65 -38.42
CA GLU A 140 -2.37 -12.33 -39.01
C GLU A 140 -3.51 -12.88 -38.13
N GLY A 141 -4.38 -12.00 -37.63
CA GLY A 141 -5.45 -12.33 -36.67
C GLY A 141 -5.11 -12.10 -35.19
N SER A 142 -3.84 -11.83 -34.84
CA SER A 142 -3.43 -11.55 -33.45
C SER A 142 -3.87 -10.17 -32.95
N MET A 143 -3.93 -9.15 -33.82
CA MET A 143 -4.33 -7.79 -33.41
C MET A 143 -5.75 -7.72 -32.84
N ASP A 144 -6.72 -8.42 -33.45
CA ASP A 144 -8.12 -8.40 -32.99
C ASP A 144 -8.29 -9.18 -31.68
N ILE A 145 -7.56 -10.30 -31.51
CA ILE A 145 -7.57 -11.10 -30.28
C ILE A 145 -6.89 -10.34 -29.14
N GLU A 146 -5.74 -9.72 -29.41
CA GLU A 146 -5.01 -8.91 -28.42
C GLU A 146 -5.85 -7.72 -27.93
N SER A 147 -6.58 -7.05 -28.84
CA SER A 147 -7.50 -5.97 -28.46
C SER A 147 -8.61 -6.45 -27.53
N GLN A 148 -9.20 -7.62 -27.78
CA GLN A 148 -10.26 -8.18 -26.94
C GLN A 148 -9.75 -8.58 -25.55
N ASP A 149 -8.57 -9.21 -25.48
CA ASP A 149 -7.97 -9.61 -24.20
C ASP A 149 -7.54 -8.40 -23.36
N VAL A 150 -7.00 -7.36 -24.00
CA VAL A 150 -6.69 -6.09 -23.33
C VAL A 150 -7.96 -5.42 -22.79
N ASP A 151 -9.05 -5.42 -23.56
CA ASP A 151 -10.34 -4.87 -23.11
C ASP A 151 -10.92 -5.65 -21.93
N ALA A 152 -10.85 -6.99 -21.94
CA ALA A 152 -11.27 -7.82 -20.82
C ALA A 152 -10.44 -7.52 -19.55
N ILE A 153 -9.13 -7.34 -19.69
CA ILE A 153 -8.25 -6.93 -18.58
C ILE A 153 -8.63 -5.54 -18.05
N ASN A 154 -8.85 -4.57 -18.95
CA ASN A 154 -9.26 -3.22 -18.56
C ASN A 154 -10.61 -3.25 -17.80
N GLN A 155 -11.56 -4.09 -18.23
CA GLN A 155 -12.84 -4.29 -17.53
C GLN A 155 -12.64 -4.91 -16.14
N ALA A 156 -11.75 -5.90 -16.01
CA ALA A 156 -11.43 -6.51 -14.72
C ALA A 156 -10.81 -5.50 -13.74
N ILE A 157 -9.91 -4.63 -14.22
CA ILE A 157 -9.33 -3.56 -13.42
C ILE A 157 -10.42 -2.55 -12.99
N ARG A 158 -11.32 -2.15 -13.90
CA ARG A 158 -12.44 -1.26 -13.55
C ARG A 158 -13.32 -1.86 -12.46
N ALA A 159 -13.71 -3.13 -12.62
CA ALA A 159 -14.52 -3.87 -11.65
C ALA A 159 -13.85 -3.93 -10.27
N LEU A 160 -12.52 -4.14 -10.23
CA LEU A 160 -11.74 -4.15 -8.99
C LEU A 160 -11.90 -2.84 -8.21
N PHE A 161 -11.81 -1.68 -8.87
CA PHE A 161 -11.98 -0.37 -8.23
C PHE A 161 -13.45 0.00 -7.99
N ASP A 162 -14.39 -0.53 -8.78
CA ASP A 162 -15.83 -0.39 -8.54
C ASP A 162 -16.27 -1.13 -7.26
N GLU A 163 -15.68 -2.29 -6.97
CA GLU A 163 -15.86 -2.97 -5.69
C GLU A 163 -15.33 -2.12 -4.52
N VAL A 164 -14.18 -1.47 -4.72
CA VAL A 164 -13.58 -0.61 -3.69
C VAL A 164 -14.48 0.58 -3.35
N ILE A 165 -14.98 1.31 -4.36
CA ILE A 165 -15.83 2.48 -4.11
C ILE A 165 -17.18 2.08 -3.48
N THR A 166 -17.72 0.90 -3.79
CA THR A 166 -19.03 0.43 -3.28
C THR A 166 -18.97 -0.25 -1.89
N THR A 167 -17.80 -0.66 -1.41
CA THR A 167 -17.63 -1.31 -0.09
C THR A 167 -18.12 -0.43 1.08
N PRO A 168 -19.06 -0.83 1.95
CA PRO A 168 -19.55 0.07 3.01
C PRO A 168 -18.49 0.53 4.04
N ASN A 169 -18.65 1.75 4.57
CA ASN A 169 -18.02 2.25 5.82
C ASN A 169 -16.48 2.21 5.96
N LYS A 170 -15.71 2.47 4.89
CA LYS A 170 -14.22 2.51 4.91
C LYS A 170 -13.65 3.70 4.14
N ILE A 171 -14.20 4.89 4.41
CA ILE A 171 -14.01 6.06 3.55
C ILE A 171 -12.52 6.49 3.50
N ALA A 172 -11.79 6.44 4.62
CA ALA A 172 -10.38 6.82 4.65
C ALA A 172 -9.49 5.81 3.91
N GLU A 173 -9.67 4.52 4.17
CA GLU A 173 -8.96 3.39 3.55
C GLU A 173 -9.15 3.38 2.03
N LYS A 174 -10.40 3.55 1.59
CA LYS A 174 -10.73 3.67 0.16
C LYS A 174 -9.98 4.79 -0.51
N THR A 175 -9.81 5.94 0.15
CA THR A 175 -9.13 7.08 -0.45
C THR A 175 -7.68 6.73 -0.82
N TRP A 176 -7.01 5.95 0.02
CA TRP A 176 -5.67 5.43 -0.25
C TRP A 176 -5.63 4.46 -1.43
N ILE A 177 -6.63 3.59 -1.56
CA ILE A 177 -6.68 2.59 -2.64
C ILE A 177 -7.07 3.24 -3.97
N LEU A 178 -8.17 4.01 -3.97
CA LEU A 178 -8.77 4.59 -5.17
C LEU A 178 -7.86 5.59 -5.88
N VAL A 179 -6.91 6.22 -5.17
CA VAL A 179 -5.91 7.10 -5.81
C VAL A 179 -5.01 6.35 -6.80
N SER A 180 -4.94 5.02 -6.71
CA SER A 180 -4.21 4.14 -7.61
C SER A 180 -5.02 3.66 -8.82
N ASP A 181 -6.32 3.99 -8.93
CA ASP A 181 -7.14 3.57 -10.09
C ASP A 181 -6.55 4.14 -11.40
N PRO A 182 -6.17 3.30 -12.38
CA PRO A 182 -5.69 3.77 -13.68
C PRO A 182 -6.81 4.40 -14.53
N PHE A 183 -8.08 4.08 -14.26
CA PHE A 183 -9.26 4.65 -14.93
C PHE A 183 -9.95 5.74 -14.10
N PHE A 184 -9.18 6.41 -13.25
CA PHE A 184 -9.68 7.49 -12.42
C PHE A 184 -10.28 8.63 -13.25
N SER A 185 -11.48 9.06 -12.88
CA SER A 185 -12.16 10.18 -13.53
C SER A 185 -12.94 11.02 -12.52
N TYR A 186 -13.14 12.29 -12.86
CA TYR A 186 -13.89 13.22 -12.04
C TYR A 186 -15.32 12.71 -11.78
N ALA A 187 -16.03 12.33 -12.86
CA ALA A 187 -17.41 11.86 -12.80
C ALA A 187 -17.60 10.63 -11.90
N LYS A 188 -16.60 9.73 -11.85
CA LYS A 188 -16.67 8.52 -11.02
C LYS A 188 -16.48 8.81 -9.54
N TYR A 189 -15.65 9.78 -9.19
CA TYR A 189 -15.11 9.90 -7.83
C TYR A 189 -15.47 11.20 -7.09
N ILE A 190 -16.13 12.17 -7.73
CA ILE A 190 -16.50 13.42 -7.07
C ILE A 190 -17.47 13.19 -5.91
N ASP A 191 -18.51 12.39 -6.10
CA ASP A 191 -19.50 12.11 -5.05
C ASP A 191 -18.87 11.39 -3.85
N PHE A 192 -17.91 10.50 -4.11
CA PHE A 192 -17.13 9.86 -3.06
C PHE A 192 -16.26 10.88 -2.30
N TYR A 193 -15.56 11.75 -3.03
CA TYR A 193 -14.73 12.78 -2.42
C TYR A 193 -15.57 13.73 -1.55
N ASP A 194 -16.77 14.10 -1.99
CA ASP A 194 -17.63 15.00 -1.24
C ASP A 194 -18.08 14.42 0.10
N GLN A 195 -18.18 13.09 0.20
CA GLN A 195 -18.48 12.35 1.43
C GLN A 195 -17.29 12.25 2.41
N LEU A 196 -16.07 12.61 1.99
CA LEU A 196 -14.90 12.52 2.87
C LEU A 196 -15.04 13.44 4.09
N PRO A 197 -14.70 12.95 5.31
CA PRO A 197 -14.55 13.81 6.48
C PRO A 197 -13.54 14.92 6.22
N LYS A 198 -13.73 16.06 6.89
CA LYS A 198 -12.86 17.24 6.75
C LYS A 198 -11.40 16.88 7.00
N GLU A 199 -11.14 16.07 8.02
CA GLU A 199 -9.79 15.65 8.41
C GLU A 199 -9.10 14.81 7.33
N VAL A 200 -9.87 14.03 6.56
CA VAL A 200 -9.33 13.26 5.43
C VAL A 200 -9.09 14.18 4.23
N LYS A 201 -10.01 15.10 3.92
CA LYS A 201 -9.85 16.09 2.83
C LYS A 201 -8.63 16.99 3.02
N GLU A 202 -8.39 17.43 4.25
CA GLU A 202 -7.25 18.30 4.63
C GLU A 202 -5.94 17.53 4.84
N SER A 203 -5.95 16.21 4.68
CA SER A 203 -4.74 15.39 4.73
C SER A 203 -4.06 15.27 3.37
N THR A 204 -2.79 14.88 3.35
CA THR A 204 -2.04 14.66 2.10
C THR A 204 -2.73 13.71 1.13
N ILE A 205 -3.40 12.67 1.63
CA ILE A 205 -4.12 11.73 0.75
C ILE A 205 -5.38 12.38 0.15
N GLY A 206 -6.11 13.19 0.93
CA GLY A 206 -7.25 13.97 0.43
C GLY A 206 -6.84 15.00 -0.61
N GLU A 207 -5.76 15.74 -0.36
CA GLU A 207 -5.18 16.68 -1.34
C GLU A 207 -4.74 15.97 -2.62
N ARG A 208 -4.05 14.83 -2.50
CA ARG A 208 -3.62 14.03 -3.66
C ARG A 208 -4.83 13.54 -4.47
N PHE A 209 -5.88 13.08 -3.79
CA PHE A 209 -7.12 12.64 -4.42
C PHE A 209 -7.81 13.79 -5.15
N TYR A 210 -7.95 14.94 -4.50
CA TYR A 210 -8.53 16.15 -5.08
C TYR A 210 -7.74 16.64 -6.31
N ASN A 211 -6.42 16.67 -6.20
CA ASN A 211 -5.56 17.03 -7.32
C ASN A 211 -5.73 16.08 -8.51
N LYS A 212 -5.93 14.78 -8.26
CA LYS A 212 -6.23 13.80 -9.30
C LYS A 212 -7.60 14.04 -9.93
N LEU A 213 -8.63 14.35 -9.12
CA LEU A 213 -9.96 14.75 -9.61
C LEU A 213 -9.87 15.93 -10.57
N GLN A 214 -9.21 17.01 -10.16
CA GLN A 214 -9.10 18.22 -10.99
C GLN A 214 -8.37 17.99 -12.31
N ARG A 215 -7.38 17.07 -12.34
CA ARG A 215 -6.68 16.70 -13.58
C ARG A 215 -7.54 15.92 -14.56
N THR A 216 -8.61 15.29 -14.08
CA THR A 216 -9.55 14.49 -14.87
C THR A 216 -10.91 15.17 -15.04
N LYS A 217 -10.96 16.47 -14.73
CA LYS A 217 -12.14 17.32 -14.86
C LYS A 217 -12.17 17.87 -16.28
N GLU A 218 -12.74 17.07 -17.17
CA GLU A 218 -13.11 17.44 -18.54
C GLU A 218 -14.57 17.89 -18.59
#